data_AF-A0A2S9G123-F1
#
_entry.id   AF-A0A2S9G123-F1
#
_cell.length_a   1.000
_cell.length_b   1.000
_cell.length_c   1.000
_cell.angle_alpha   90.00
_cell.angle_beta   90.00
_cell.angle_gamma   90.00
#
_symmetry.space_group_name_H-M   'P 1'
#
loop_
_entity.id
_entity.type
_entity.pdbx_description
1 polymer ?
#
loop_
_entity_poly.entity_id
_entity_poly.type
_entity_poly.pdbx_seq_one_letter_code
_entity_poly.pdbx_strand_id
1 'polypeptide(L)'
;DVDAVVPTVRPIVDAVAARGAEAALEYGASFDKVRPDQVRVPVETLAEALNKLDPDVRTALEVAIERARAVHADQRRTDKTTTLA
;
A
#
# COMPACT_ATOMS: atom_id res chain seq x y z
N ASP A 1 7.25 23.32 -1.96
CA ASP A 1 6.26 23.86 -2.91
C ASP A 1 5.73 22.70 -3.75
N VAL A 2 4.43 22.39 -3.62
CA VAL A 2 3.79 21.26 -4.32
C VAL A 2 3.53 21.61 -5.78
N ASP A 3 3.25 22.88 -6.08
CA ASP A 3 2.87 23.31 -7.43
C ASP A 3 4.04 23.14 -8.42
N ALA A 4 5.27 23.27 -7.94
CA ALA A 4 6.47 23.07 -8.73
C ALA A 4 6.65 21.64 -9.28
N VAL A 5 6.09 20.62 -8.62
CA VAL A 5 6.25 19.21 -9.05
C VAL A 5 5.06 18.68 -9.83
N VAL A 6 3.92 19.38 -9.82
CA VAL A 6 2.70 18.97 -10.54
C VAL A 6 2.95 18.73 -12.03
N PRO A 7 3.69 19.59 -12.78
CA PRO A 7 3.98 19.33 -14.20
C PRO A 7 4.79 18.07 -14.45
N THR A 8 5.56 17.62 -13.45
CA THR A 8 6.40 16.40 -13.53
C THR A 8 5.58 15.15 -13.21
N VAL A 9 4.70 15.23 -12.20
CA VAL A 9 3.91 14.07 -11.73
C VAL A 9 2.68 13.83 -12.58
N ARG A 10 2.02 14.87 -13.10
CA ARG A 10 0.78 14.75 -13.88
C ARG A 10 0.92 13.81 -15.08
N PRO A 11 1.98 13.90 -15.92
CA PRO A 11 2.16 12.94 -17.02
C PRO A 11 2.27 11.48 -16.57
N ILE A 12 2.83 11.21 -15.39
CA ILE A 12 2.96 9.85 -14.83
C ILE A 12 1.56 9.31 -14.48
N VAL A 13 0.76 10.12 -13.78
CA VAL A 13 -0.61 9.76 -13.40
C VAL A 13 -1.48 9.55 -14.65
N ASP A 14 -1.39 10.45 -15.63
CA ASP A 14 -2.16 10.35 -16.88
C ASP A 14 -1.78 9.09 -17.67
N ALA A 15 -0.49 8.74 -17.73
CA ALA A 15 -0.02 7.52 -18.38
C ALA A 15 -0.52 6.24 -17.69
N VAL A 16 -0.52 6.19 -16.35
CA VAL A 16 -1.06 5.06 -15.59
C VAL A 16 -2.58 4.98 -15.71
N ALA A 17 -3.29 6.11 -15.74
CA ALA A 17 -4.73 6.12 -15.97
C ALA A 17 -5.09 5.57 -17.37
N ALA A 18 -4.28 5.90 -18.39
CA ALA A 18 -4.53 5.46 -19.77
C ALA A 18 -4.08 4.01 -20.05
N ARG A 19 -2.93 3.57 -19.51
CA ARG A 19 -2.30 2.27 -19.85
C ARG A 19 -2.22 1.28 -18.68
N GLY A 20 -2.65 1.69 -17.48
CA GLY A 20 -2.68 0.83 -16.31
C GLY A 20 -1.30 0.30 -15.90
N ALA A 21 -1.25 -1.00 -15.63
CA ALA A 21 -0.08 -1.69 -15.10
C ALA A 21 1.15 -1.64 -16.02
N GLU A 22 0.96 -1.56 -17.33
CA GLU A 22 2.08 -1.46 -18.28
C GLU A 22 2.90 -0.19 -18.04
N ALA A 23 2.25 0.97 -17.97
CA ALA A 23 2.91 2.23 -17.64
C ALA A 23 3.54 2.20 -16.25
N ALA A 24 2.87 1.60 -15.27
CA ALA A 24 3.43 1.46 -13.92
C ALA A 24 4.74 0.64 -13.92
N LEU A 25 4.80 -0.45 -14.69
CA LEU A 25 6.00 -1.28 -14.83
C LEU A 25 7.13 -0.56 -15.59
N GLU A 26 6.80 0.26 -16.59
CA GLU A 26 7.78 1.12 -17.27
C GLU A 26 8.41 2.15 -16.31
N TYR A 27 7.60 2.78 -15.48
CA TYR A 27 8.11 3.72 -14.47
C TYR A 27 8.89 3.02 -13.37
N GLY A 28 8.50 1.81 -12.94
CA GLY A 28 9.31 0.98 -12.05
C GLY A 28 10.68 0.66 -12.65
N ALA A 29 10.75 0.36 -13.96
CA ALA A 29 12.03 0.15 -14.64
C ALA A 29 12.89 1.42 -14.67
N SER A 30 12.26 2.59 -14.87
CA SER A 30 12.96 3.87 -14.94
C SER A 30 13.46 4.36 -13.58
N PHE A 31 12.61 4.32 -12.55
CA PHE A 31 12.89 4.89 -11.23
C PHE A 31 13.53 3.87 -10.29
N ASP A 32 12.94 2.68 -10.19
CA ASP A 32 13.35 1.64 -9.24
C ASP A 32 14.33 0.62 -9.85
N LYS A 33 14.60 0.74 -11.16
CA LYS A 33 15.51 -0.12 -11.94
C LYS A 33 15.08 -1.59 -12.00
N VAL A 34 13.79 -1.87 -11.78
CA VAL A 34 13.23 -3.23 -11.82
C VAL A 34 11.94 -3.27 -12.65
N ARG A 35 11.71 -4.38 -13.33
CA ARG A 35 10.48 -4.63 -14.09
C ARG A 35 10.02 -6.07 -13.85
N PRO A 36 9.20 -6.33 -12.83
CA PRO A 36 8.67 -7.67 -12.58
C PRO A 36 7.64 -8.06 -13.67
N ASP A 37 7.41 -9.35 -13.83
CA ASP A 37 6.45 -9.89 -14.81
C ASP A 37 5.00 -9.49 -14.48
N GLN A 38 4.71 -9.23 -13.21
CA GLN A 38 3.40 -8.78 -12.73
C GLN A 38 3.54 -7.83 -11.54
N VAL A 39 2.58 -6.92 -11.39
CA VAL A 39 2.53 -5.96 -10.27
C VAL A 39 2.25 -6.66 -8.94
N ARG A 40 1.41 -7.70 -8.95
CA ARG A 40 1.00 -8.39 -7.73
C ARG A 40 2.10 -9.35 -7.26
N VAL A 41 2.55 -9.18 -6.02
CA VAL A 41 3.48 -10.13 -5.39
C VAL A 41 2.81 -11.50 -5.27
N PRO A 42 3.45 -12.60 -5.73
CA PRO A 42 2.91 -13.95 -5.56
C PRO A 42 2.75 -14.35 -4.09
N VAL A 43 1.74 -15.17 -3.79
CA VAL A 43 1.40 -15.54 -2.40
C VAL A 43 2.52 -16.36 -1.76
N GLU A 44 3.16 -17.21 -2.54
CA GLU A 44 4.32 -18.01 -2.15
C GLU A 44 5.50 -17.13 -1.74
N THR A 45 5.78 -16.04 -2.47
CA THR A 45 6.83 -15.08 -2.11
C THR A 45 6.53 -14.39 -0.78
N LEU A 46 5.26 -14.06 -0.53
CA LEU A 46 4.83 -13.48 0.76
C LEU A 46 5.00 -14.47 1.92
N ALA A 47 4.62 -15.74 1.71
CA ALA A 47 4.76 -16.79 2.72
C ALA A 47 6.24 -17.08 3.02
N GLU A 48 7.08 -17.12 1.99
CA GLU A 48 8.53 -17.26 2.16
C GLU A 48 9.14 -16.09 2.93
N ALA A 49 8.78 -14.85 2.62
CA ALA A 49 9.27 -13.68 3.32
C ALA A 49 8.89 -13.71 4.80
N LEU A 50 7.66 -14.11 5.11
CA LEU A 50 7.20 -14.29 6.50
C LEU A 50 8.00 -15.38 7.23
N ASN A 51 8.27 -16.51 6.57
CA ASN A 51 9.01 -17.63 7.17
C ASN A 51 10.49 -17.31 7.38
N LYS A 52 11.08 -16.42 6.57
CA LYS A 52 12.48 -15.99 6.66
C LYS A 52 12.69 -14.80 7.61
N LEU A 53 11.61 -14.22 8.13
CA LEU A 53 11.69 -13.08 9.04
C LEU A 53 12.35 -13.49 10.37
N ASP A 54 13.21 -12.61 10.89
CA ASP A 54 13.80 -12.79 12.21
C ASP A 54 12.70 -12.98 13.29
N PRO A 55 12.80 -14.00 14.16
CA PRO A 55 11.75 -14.30 15.13
C PRO A 55 11.43 -13.14 16.08
N ASP A 56 12.43 -12.38 16.52
CA ASP A 56 12.22 -11.27 17.45
C ASP A 56 11.52 -10.10 16.74
N VAL A 57 11.89 -9.83 15.49
CA VAL A 57 11.20 -8.85 14.63
C VAL A 57 9.76 -9.27 14.39
N ARG A 58 9.50 -10.55 14.13
CA ARG A 58 8.16 -11.08 13.94
C ARG A 58 7.30 -10.85 15.17
N THR A 59 7.78 -11.25 16.34
CA THR A 59 7.05 -11.05 17.61
C THR A 59 6.78 -9.58 17.87
N ALA A 60 7.74 -8.69 17.62
CA ALA A 60 7.55 -7.25 17.78
C ALA A 60 6.45 -6.69 16.86
N LEU A 61 6.42 -7.11 15.58
CA LEU A 61 5.39 -6.71 14.62
C LEU A 61 4.00 -7.26 15.00
N GLU A 62 3.91 -8.51 15.46
CA GLU A 62 2.65 -9.11 15.91
C GLU A 62 2.04 -8.34 17.09
N VAL A 63 2.85 -7.95 18.08
CA VAL A 63 2.41 -7.12 19.21
C VAL A 63 1.99 -5.71 18.75
N ALA A 64 2.74 -5.10 17.83
CA ALA A 64 2.39 -3.79 17.27
C ALA A 64 1.04 -3.84 16.53
N ILE A 65 0.82 -4.89 15.74
CA ILE A 65 -0.44 -5.13 15.01
C ILE A 65 -1.60 -5.29 16.00
N GLU A 66 -1.43 -6.10 17.05
CA GLU A 66 -2.47 -6.30 18.07
C GLU A 66 -2.89 -4.97 18.71
N ARG A 67 -1.92 -4.17 19.16
CA ARG A 67 -2.17 -2.88 19.79
C ARG A 67 -2.82 -1.88 18.84
N ALA A 68 -2.33 -1.79 17.61
CA ALA A 68 -2.92 -0.94 16.59
C ALA A 68 -4.38 -1.33 16.34
N ARG A 69 -4.68 -2.62 16.22
CA ARG A 69 -6.06 -3.10 16.02
C ARG A 69 -6.97 -2.76 17.19
N ALA A 70 -6.51 -2.94 18.43
CA ALA A 70 -7.28 -2.60 19.62
C ALA A 70 -7.67 -1.11 19.63
N VAL A 71 -6.69 -0.22 19.44
CA VAL A 71 -6.93 1.23 19.42
C VAL A 71 -7.87 1.63 18.28
N HIS A 72 -7.65 1.11 17.07
CA HIS A 72 -8.50 1.47 15.93
C HIS A 72 -9.92 0.89 16.07
N ALA A 73 -10.08 -0.27 16.70
CA ALA A 73 -11.40 -0.84 16.99
C ALA A 73 -12.21 0.10 17.90
N ASP A 74 -11.59 0.66 18.94
CA ASP A 74 -12.24 1.62 19.86
C ASP A 74 -12.58 2.96 19.18
N GLN A 75 -11.83 3.34 18.14
CA GLN A 75 -12.08 4.56 17.36
C GLN A 75 -13.18 4.40 16.31
N ARG A 76 -13.65 3.18 16.03
CA ARG A 76 -14.70 2.97 15.03
C ARG A 76 -16.00 3.64 15.47
N ARG A 77 -16.46 4.58 14.66
CA ARG A 77 -17.79 5.19 14.86
C ARG A 77 -18.87 4.15 14.64
N THR A 78 -19.87 4.15 15.50
CA THR A 78 -21.13 3.42 15.29
C THR A 78 -22.12 4.33 14.57
N ASP A 79 -22.87 3.79 13.63
CA ASP A 79 -23.95 4.54 12.99
C ASP A 79 -24.96 5.05 14.02
N LYS A 80 -25.46 6.27 13.79
CA LYS A 80 -26.49 6.91 14.61
C LYS A 80 -27.58 7.44 13.69
N THR A 81 -28.82 7.04 13.97
CA THR A 81 -30.01 7.56 13.28
C THR A 81 -30.84 8.33 14.29
N THR A 82 -31.26 9.54 13.92
CA THR A 82 -32.16 10.39 14.71
C THR A 82 -33.41 10.65 13.88
N THR A 83 -34.58 10.28 14.41
CA THR A 83 -35.87 10.55 13.77
C THR A 83 -36.51 11.78 14.40
N LEU A 84 -36.98 12.70 13.56
CA LEU A 84 -37.71 13.90 13.96
C LEU A 84 -39.19 13.73 13.62
N ALA A 85 -40.06 14.37 14.42
CA ALA A 85 -41.51 14.37 14.26
C ALA A 85 -41.97 15.34 13.16
#